data_AF-A0A353M6W4-F1
#
_entry.id   AF-A0A353M6W4-F1
#
_cell.length_a   1.000
_cell.length_b   1.000
_cell.length_c   1.000
_cell.angle_alpha   90.00
_cell.angle_beta   90.00
_cell.angle_gamma   90.00
#
_symmetry.space_group_name_H-M   'P 1'
#
loop_
_entity.id
_entity.type
_entity.pdbx_description
1 polymer ?
#
loop_
_entity_poly.entity_id
_entity_poly.type
_entity_poly.pdbx_seq_one_letter_code
_entity_poly.pdbx_strand_id
1 'polypeptide(L)'
;MSFEAVVIVIFAGVIGVVVYRKWIARQALLQAAEISSKMYAVWAEMGPYGTGAASANAMHYAYAAIYYPKAANLANIVDPVKHAEAYDRDPSAWEKLRQNVLSGSRCKGFDDQLGMARGMAALDDLNPGMFRQAGFQASFEGDANGNLVIVHRDLETGQIDTRFKDHDEAMAYAVVNDIGYKLLRDESFAAEMLLEALKTIYSKDNDKDMETAYDLGALYLSMAEYSETNPELEFSKMFSSLHNSWLESKGESAE
;
A
#
# COMPACT_ATOMS: atom_id res chain seq x y z
N MET A 1 44.48 25.36 -39.75
CA MET A 1 43.72 25.82 -38.56
C MET A 1 44.71 26.47 -37.61
N SER A 2 44.48 27.70 -37.15
CA SER A 2 45.41 28.37 -36.23
C SER A 2 45.35 27.72 -34.84
N PHE A 3 46.43 27.85 -34.06
CA PHE A 3 46.50 27.39 -32.67
C PHE A 3 45.35 27.96 -31.83
N GLU A 4 45.00 29.23 -32.03
CA GLU A 4 43.88 29.90 -31.37
C GLU A 4 42.53 29.22 -31.64
N ALA A 5 42.28 28.80 -32.89
CA ALA A 5 41.05 28.10 -33.25
C ALA A 5 40.95 26.74 -32.55
N VAL A 6 42.07 26.03 -32.37
CA VAL A 6 42.11 24.76 -31.63
C VAL A 6 41.78 24.96 -30.15
N VAL A 7 42.35 25.99 -29.51
CA VAL A 7 42.08 26.31 -28.10
C VAL A 7 40.61 26.69 -27.89
N ILE A 8 40.03 27.49 -28.78
CA ILE A 8 38.61 27.88 -28.70
C ILE A 8 37.70 26.65 -28.82
N VAL A 9 37.98 25.73 -29.76
CA VAL A 9 37.18 24.51 -29.93
C VAL A 9 37.27 23.62 -28.69
N ILE A 10 38.45 23.46 -28.10
CA ILE A 10 38.62 22.68 -26.87
C ILE A 10 37.83 23.31 -25.72
N PHE A 11 37.95 24.63 -25.52
CA PHE A 11 37.26 25.33 -24.44
C PHE A 11 35.73 25.28 -24.60
N ALA A 12 35.23 25.47 -25.82
CA ALA A 12 33.81 25.31 -26.14
C ALA A 12 33.31 23.88 -25.88
N GLY A 13 34.12 22.87 -26.23
CA GLY A 13 33.84 21.47 -25.94
C GLY A 13 33.72 21.20 -24.43
N VAL A 14 34.67 21.70 -23.64
CA VAL A 14 34.66 21.55 -22.17
C VAL A 14 33.42 22.22 -21.55
N ILE A 15 33.10 23.45 -21.97
CA ILE A 15 31.89 24.15 -21.50
C ILE A 15 30.64 23.36 -21.87
N GLY A 16 30.54 22.88 -23.11
CA GLY A 16 29.43 22.06 -23.58
C GLY A 16 29.21 20.83 -22.71
N VAL A 17 30.28 20.10 -22.38
CA VAL A 17 30.22 18.93 -21.49
C VAL A 17 29.75 19.30 -20.09
N VAL A 18 30.26 20.41 -19.50
CA VAL A 18 29.85 20.85 -18.17
C VAL A 18 28.36 21.25 -18.14
N VAL A 19 27.91 22.02 -19.13
CA VAL A 19 26.50 22.42 -19.26
C VAL A 19 25.60 21.20 -19.42
N TYR A 20 25.98 20.25 -20.28
CA TYR A 20 25.23 19.01 -20.50
C TYR A 20 25.14 18.17 -19.22
N ARG A 21 26.24 17.98 -18.48
CA ARG A 21 26.23 17.25 -17.21
C ARG A 21 25.35 17.93 -16.16
N LYS A 22 25.39 19.25 -16.05
CA LYS A 22 24.50 20.00 -15.15
C LYS A 22 23.04 19.89 -15.55
N TRP A 23 22.75 19.87 -16.85
CA TRP A 23 21.40 19.67 -17.35
C TRP A 23 20.86 18.28 -17.03
N ILE A 24 21.64 17.22 -17.26
CA ILE A 24 21.26 15.84 -16.87
C ILE A 24 21.00 15.77 -15.37
N ALA A 25 21.92 16.29 -14.55
CA ALA A 25 21.79 16.26 -13.09
C ALA A 25 20.51 16.99 -12.64
N ARG A 26 20.18 18.14 -13.25
CA ARG A 26 18.93 18.84 -12.98
C ARG A 26 17.70 18.03 -13.36
N GLN A 27 17.69 17.38 -14.53
CA GLN A 27 16.57 16.54 -14.94
C GLN A 27 16.37 15.35 -13.99
N ALA A 28 17.46 14.71 -13.57
CA ALA A 28 17.42 13.63 -12.59
C ALA A 28 16.87 14.12 -11.23
N LEU A 29 17.27 15.31 -10.77
CA LEU A 29 16.74 15.91 -9.54
C LEU A 29 15.24 16.23 -9.65
N LEU A 30 14.78 16.75 -10.80
CA LEU A 30 13.36 17.04 -11.01
C LEU A 30 12.52 15.77 -11.01
N GLN A 31 12.99 14.71 -11.67
CA GLN A 31 12.32 13.41 -11.64
C GLN A 31 12.31 12.83 -10.23
N ALA A 32 13.44 12.85 -9.52
CA ALA A 32 13.53 12.38 -8.15
C ALA A 32 12.59 13.16 -7.22
N ALA A 33 12.49 14.48 -7.38
CA ALA A 33 11.58 15.32 -6.62
C ALA A 33 10.10 14.98 -6.90
N GLU A 34 9.73 14.78 -8.18
CA GLU A 34 8.38 14.37 -8.55
C GLU A 34 8.02 13.01 -7.95
N ILE A 35 8.90 12.02 -8.06
CA ILE A 35 8.69 10.67 -7.51
C ILE A 35 8.59 10.73 -5.99
N SER A 36 9.51 11.47 -5.34
CA SER A 36 9.49 11.64 -3.89
C SER A 36 8.19 12.29 -3.45
N SER A 37 7.73 13.33 -4.15
CA SER A 37 6.48 14.01 -3.81
C SER A 37 5.27 13.06 -3.85
N LYS A 38 5.17 12.22 -4.88
CA LYS A 38 4.08 11.22 -4.98
C LYS A 38 4.19 10.18 -3.86
N MET A 39 5.41 9.70 -3.60
CA MET A 39 5.70 8.68 -2.60
C MET A 39 5.38 9.18 -1.19
N TYR A 40 5.82 10.38 -0.84
CA TYR A 40 5.50 11.00 0.44
C TYR A 40 3.99 11.23 0.58
N ALA A 41 3.26 11.55 -0.48
CA ALA A 41 1.81 11.69 -0.41
C ALA A 41 1.13 10.36 -0.08
N VAL A 42 1.50 9.27 -0.75
CA VAL A 42 0.91 7.95 -0.51
C VAL A 42 1.28 7.45 0.87
N TRP A 43 2.57 7.56 1.23
CA TRP A 43 3.04 7.31 2.59
C TRP A 43 2.18 8.09 3.58
N ALA A 44 2.05 9.40 3.43
CA ALA A 44 1.36 10.22 4.42
C ALA A 44 -0.10 9.83 4.69
N GLU A 45 -0.85 9.38 3.67
CA GLU A 45 -2.22 8.85 3.83
C GLU A 45 -2.28 7.42 4.38
N MET A 46 -1.19 6.65 4.36
CA MET A 46 -1.13 5.33 5.02
C MET A 46 -0.84 5.42 6.53
N GLY A 47 -0.46 6.61 7.03
CA GLY A 47 -0.17 6.85 8.44
C GLY A 47 -1.42 7.24 9.24
N PRO A 48 -1.27 7.46 10.56
CA PRO A 48 -0.07 7.65 11.35
C PRO A 48 0.61 6.33 11.62
N TYR A 49 1.82 6.43 12.17
CA TYR A 49 2.62 5.26 12.50
C TYR A 49 2.92 5.24 13.98
N GLY A 50 2.70 4.08 14.61
CA GLY A 50 3.13 3.86 16.00
C GLY A 50 4.64 3.62 16.13
N THR A 51 5.32 3.22 15.04
CA THR A 51 6.76 2.88 15.04
C THR A 51 7.44 3.28 13.73
N GLY A 52 8.76 3.46 13.77
CA GLY A 52 9.57 3.68 12.58
C GLY A 52 9.54 2.52 11.60
N ALA A 53 9.41 1.27 12.08
CA ALA A 53 9.26 0.10 11.24
C ALA A 53 7.96 0.16 10.41
N ALA A 54 6.82 0.51 11.03
CA ALA A 54 5.55 0.70 10.32
C ALA A 54 5.66 1.83 9.28
N SER A 55 6.30 2.94 9.64
CA SER A 55 6.54 4.05 8.70
C SER A 55 7.42 3.65 7.52
N ALA A 56 8.47 2.86 7.77
CA ALA A 56 9.39 2.37 6.74
C ALA A 56 8.71 1.40 5.77
N ASN A 57 7.86 0.50 6.30
CA ASN A 57 7.06 -0.40 5.46
C ASN A 57 6.07 0.38 4.61
N ALA A 58 5.34 1.34 5.17
CA ALA A 58 4.46 2.21 4.40
C ALA A 58 5.21 2.96 3.29
N MET A 59 6.44 3.43 3.56
CA MET A 59 7.27 4.10 2.55
C MET A 59 7.69 3.13 1.44
N HIS A 60 8.02 1.88 1.81
CA HIS A 60 8.34 0.81 0.87
C HIS A 60 7.15 0.52 -0.06
N TYR A 61 5.94 0.37 0.47
CA TYR A 61 4.73 0.13 -0.32
C TYR A 61 4.37 1.31 -1.20
N ALA A 62 4.45 2.54 -0.67
CA ALA A 62 4.24 3.77 -1.44
C ALA A 62 5.20 3.85 -2.64
N TYR A 63 6.47 3.57 -2.41
CA TYR A 63 7.46 3.55 -3.49
C TYR A 63 7.17 2.45 -4.51
N ALA A 64 6.85 1.23 -4.06
CA ALA A 64 6.50 0.11 -4.92
C ALA A 64 5.28 0.45 -5.80
N ALA A 65 4.23 1.04 -5.23
CA ALA A 65 3.02 1.43 -5.96
C ALA A 65 3.26 2.50 -7.04
N ILE A 66 4.26 3.37 -6.87
CA ILE A 66 4.60 4.42 -7.84
C ILE A 66 5.56 3.93 -8.92
N TYR A 67 6.54 3.10 -8.54
CA TYR A 67 7.65 2.74 -9.42
C TYR A 67 7.44 1.43 -10.17
N TYR A 68 6.39 0.68 -9.84
CA TYR A 68 6.05 -0.51 -10.61
C TYR A 68 5.74 -0.14 -12.06
N PRO A 69 6.32 -0.83 -13.05
CA PRO A 69 7.11 -2.08 -13.02
C PRO A 69 8.64 -1.99 -13.05
N LYS A 70 9.23 -0.80 -12.95
CA LYS A 70 10.68 -0.62 -13.07
C LYS A 70 11.43 -0.90 -11.75
N ALA A 71 10.72 -1.46 -10.78
CA ALA A 71 11.08 -1.51 -9.38
C ALA A 71 11.98 -2.70 -9.01
N ALA A 72 12.60 -3.39 -9.97
CA ALA A 72 13.48 -4.55 -9.73
C ALA A 72 14.65 -4.29 -8.74
N ASN A 73 14.90 -3.03 -8.35
CA ASN A 73 15.88 -2.62 -7.34
C ASN A 73 15.25 -1.85 -6.15
N LEU A 74 14.01 -2.17 -5.76
CA LEU A 74 13.28 -1.63 -4.61
C LEU A 74 14.14 -1.53 -3.33
N ALA A 75 14.92 -2.57 -3.03
CA ALA A 75 15.75 -2.66 -1.84
C ALA A 75 16.87 -1.60 -1.74
N ASN A 76 17.23 -0.94 -2.86
CA ASN A 76 18.35 0.02 -2.90
C ASN A 76 17.92 1.49 -2.79
N ILE A 77 16.62 1.79 -2.84
CA ILE A 77 16.14 3.16 -3.03
C ILE A 77 15.61 3.76 -1.73
N VAL A 78 14.86 2.96 -0.96
CA VAL A 78 14.51 3.27 0.42
C VAL A 78 15.23 2.24 1.27
N ASP A 79 16.22 2.68 2.04
CA ASP A 79 16.85 1.85 3.07
C ASP A 79 15.87 1.81 4.26
N PRO A 80 15.13 0.71 4.46
CA PRO A 80 14.05 0.67 5.45
C PRO A 80 14.59 0.83 6.87
N VAL A 81 15.84 0.39 7.11
CA VAL A 81 16.50 0.52 8.42
C VAL A 81 16.76 2.00 8.71
N LYS A 82 17.36 2.73 7.75
CA LYS A 82 17.62 4.16 7.94
C LYS A 82 16.34 4.99 8.07
N HIS A 83 15.29 4.64 7.32
CA HIS A 83 14.00 5.32 7.44
C HIS A 83 13.39 5.09 8.83
N ALA A 84 13.35 3.84 9.29
CA ALA A 84 12.83 3.50 10.61
C ALA A 84 13.61 4.20 11.72
N GLU A 85 14.95 4.14 11.71
CA GLU A 85 15.80 4.84 12.68
C GLU A 85 15.62 6.36 12.65
N ALA A 86 15.44 6.95 11.47
CA ALA A 86 15.21 8.38 11.34
C ALA A 86 13.83 8.79 11.89
N TYR A 87 12.81 7.95 11.68
CA TYR A 87 11.48 8.13 12.26
C TYR A 87 11.52 8.03 13.78
N ASP A 88 12.10 6.95 14.31
CA ASP A 88 12.17 6.68 15.76
C ASP A 88 12.99 7.74 16.52
N ARG A 89 13.94 8.41 15.86
CA ARG A 89 14.73 9.49 16.46
C ARG A 89 13.92 10.75 16.74
N ASP A 90 12.94 11.07 15.90
CA ASP A 90 12.06 12.24 16.08
C ASP A 90 10.68 12.01 15.45
N PRO A 91 9.81 11.18 16.08
CA PRO A 91 8.49 10.87 15.52
C PRO A 91 7.63 12.13 15.33
N SER A 92 7.83 13.15 16.16
CA SER A 92 7.08 14.39 16.10
C SER A 92 7.38 15.21 14.84
N ALA A 93 8.66 15.27 14.43
CA ALA A 93 9.04 15.95 13.18
C ALA A 93 8.50 15.22 11.95
N TRP A 94 8.48 13.88 11.97
CA TRP A 94 7.92 13.08 10.89
C TRP A 94 6.40 13.18 10.81
N GLU A 95 5.70 13.21 11.93
CA GLU A 95 4.26 13.46 11.92
C GLU A 95 3.94 14.87 11.41
N LYS A 96 4.72 15.88 11.80
CA LYS A 96 4.59 17.22 11.23
C LYS A 96 4.83 17.23 9.72
N LEU A 97 5.83 16.48 9.23
CA LEU A 97 6.06 16.30 7.80
C LEU A 97 4.85 15.64 7.12
N ARG A 98 4.30 14.57 7.71
CA ARG A 98 3.10 13.87 7.24
C ARG A 98 1.94 14.84 7.05
N GLN A 99 1.61 15.59 8.09
CA GLN A 99 0.53 16.58 8.06
C GLN A 99 0.77 17.68 7.01
N ASN A 100 2.02 18.15 6.86
CA ASN A 100 2.35 19.12 5.81
C ASN A 100 2.12 18.54 4.41
N VAL A 101 2.46 17.26 4.20
CA VAL A 101 2.24 16.60 2.91
C VAL A 101 0.74 16.41 2.62
N LEU A 102 -0.05 16.01 3.62
CA LEU A 102 -1.51 15.88 3.51
C LEU A 102 -2.22 17.19 3.16
N SER A 103 -1.67 18.33 3.60
CA SER A 103 -2.19 19.65 3.24
C SER A 103 -1.95 20.05 1.77
N GLY A 104 -1.14 19.29 1.04
CA GLY A 104 -0.84 19.50 -0.37
C GLY A 104 -1.94 19.01 -1.32
N SER A 105 -1.82 19.35 -2.61
CA SER A 105 -2.73 18.81 -3.63
C SER A 105 -2.37 17.37 -3.97
N ARG A 106 -3.38 16.48 -4.00
CA ARG A 106 -3.24 15.11 -4.52
C ARG A 106 -2.77 15.14 -5.97
N CYS A 107 -1.81 14.29 -6.29
CA CYS A 107 -1.30 14.15 -7.65
C CYS A 107 -2.22 13.30 -8.52
N LYS A 108 -2.05 13.36 -9.85
CA LYS A 108 -2.77 12.46 -10.76
C LYS A 108 -2.39 10.99 -10.48
N GLY A 109 -3.38 10.11 -10.38
CA GLY A 109 -3.20 8.68 -10.09
C GLY A 109 -2.93 8.38 -8.62
N PHE A 110 -3.19 9.35 -7.73
CA PHE A 110 -2.98 9.19 -6.30
C PHE A 110 -3.78 8.04 -5.69
N ASP A 111 -5.09 8.00 -5.94
CA ASP A 111 -5.98 7.01 -5.32
C ASP A 111 -5.62 5.58 -5.78
N ASP A 112 -5.28 5.38 -7.06
CA ASP A 112 -4.78 4.09 -7.58
C ASP A 112 -3.48 3.66 -6.86
N GLN A 113 -2.55 4.59 -6.65
CA GLN A 113 -1.27 4.32 -5.97
C GLN A 113 -1.49 4.00 -4.49
N LEU A 114 -2.40 4.73 -3.82
CA LEU A 114 -2.77 4.48 -2.44
C LEU A 114 -3.45 3.12 -2.28
N GLY A 115 -4.42 2.80 -3.14
CA GLY A 115 -5.09 1.49 -3.16
C GLY A 115 -4.10 0.35 -3.37
N MET A 116 -3.16 0.51 -4.32
CA MET A 116 -2.11 -0.47 -4.56
C MET A 116 -1.18 -0.64 -3.34
N ALA A 117 -0.74 0.46 -2.72
CA ALA A 117 0.11 0.41 -1.53
C ALA A 117 -0.59 -0.25 -0.33
N ARG A 118 -1.88 0.04 -0.11
CA ARG A 118 -2.73 -0.62 0.89
C ARG A 118 -2.90 -2.11 0.59
N GLY A 119 -3.06 -2.49 -0.68
CA GLY A 119 -3.09 -3.89 -1.10
C GLY A 119 -1.80 -4.64 -0.77
N MET A 120 -0.63 -4.02 -0.99
CA MET A 120 0.67 -4.58 -0.60
C MET A 120 0.78 -4.77 0.92
N ALA A 121 0.40 -3.76 1.69
CA ALA A 121 0.40 -3.85 3.15
C ALA A 121 -0.49 -4.98 3.65
N ALA A 122 -1.73 -5.06 3.15
CA ALA A 122 -2.67 -6.12 3.53
C ALA A 122 -2.15 -7.52 3.17
N LEU A 123 -1.48 -7.69 2.02
CA LEU A 123 -0.90 -8.98 1.64
C LEU A 123 0.24 -9.40 2.58
N ASP A 124 1.08 -8.44 3.00
CA ASP A 124 2.15 -8.70 3.95
C ASP A 124 1.63 -9.00 5.37
N ASP A 125 0.51 -8.40 5.77
CA ASP A 125 -0.17 -8.73 7.04
C ASP A 125 -0.81 -10.13 7.00
N LEU A 126 -1.32 -10.56 5.83
CA LEU A 126 -1.87 -11.90 5.64
C LEU A 126 -0.80 -12.99 5.60
N ASN A 127 0.42 -12.68 5.14
CA ASN A 127 1.51 -13.64 4.97
C ASN A 127 1.77 -14.52 6.21
N PRO A 128 2.03 -13.98 7.41
CA PRO A 128 2.33 -14.80 8.60
C PRO A 128 1.22 -15.78 8.99
N GLY A 129 -0.03 -15.37 8.90
CA GLY A 129 -1.18 -16.15 9.36
C GLY A 129 -1.71 -17.14 8.32
N MET A 130 -1.75 -16.72 7.05
CA MET A 130 -2.47 -17.43 6.01
C MET A 130 -1.53 -18.20 5.08
N PHE A 131 -0.63 -17.47 4.41
CA PHE A 131 0.21 -18.07 3.38
C PHE A 131 1.34 -18.89 3.98
N ARG A 132 2.03 -18.37 5.00
CA ARG A 132 3.20 -19.05 5.59
C ARG A 132 2.82 -20.32 6.34
N GLN A 133 1.65 -20.36 6.96
CA GLN A 133 1.13 -21.59 7.57
C GLN A 133 0.82 -22.67 6.53
N ALA A 134 0.46 -22.26 5.31
CA ALA A 134 0.24 -23.15 4.18
C ALA A 134 1.55 -23.50 3.41
N GLY A 135 2.71 -23.00 3.83
CA GLY A 135 3.99 -23.24 3.17
C GLY A 135 4.33 -22.26 2.03
N PHE A 136 3.59 -21.16 1.91
CA PHE A 136 3.75 -20.17 0.83
C PHE A 136 4.03 -18.76 1.37
N GLN A 137 4.50 -17.89 0.50
CA GLN A 137 4.53 -16.45 0.70
C GLN A 137 3.92 -15.78 -0.53
N ALA A 138 2.90 -14.96 -0.32
CA ALA A 138 2.37 -14.12 -1.37
C ALA A 138 3.16 -12.80 -1.41
N SER A 139 3.50 -12.32 -2.58
CA SER A 139 4.15 -11.01 -2.75
C SER A 139 3.74 -10.39 -4.07
N PHE A 140 3.76 -9.07 -4.15
CA PHE A 140 3.58 -8.40 -5.42
C PHE A 140 4.90 -8.41 -6.20
N GLU A 141 4.86 -8.98 -7.40
CA GLU A 141 5.97 -9.01 -8.35
C GLU A 141 5.49 -8.55 -9.73
N GLY A 142 6.43 -8.50 -10.67
CA GLY A 142 6.25 -7.79 -11.92
C GLY A 142 6.38 -8.75 -13.05
N ASP A 143 5.33 -8.80 -13.86
CA ASP A 143 5.36 -9.64 -15.03
C ASP A 143 6.30 -9.05 -16.11
N ALA A 144 6.54 -9.82 -17.16
CA ALA A 144 7.38 -9.40 -18.28
C ALA A 144 6.84 -8.17 -19.05
N ASN A 145 5.54 -7.86 -18.89
CA ASN A 145 4.90 -6.69 -19.50
C ASN A 145 4.96 -5.46 -18.59
N GLY A 146 5.39 -5.67 -17.36
CA GLY A 146 5.41 -4.64 -16.35
C GLY A 146 4.06 -4.34 -15.71
N ASN A 147 3.19 -5.35 -15.61
CA ASN A 147 2.06 -5.30 -14.71
C ASN A 147 2.48 -5.82 -13.33
N LEU A 148 1.91 -5.23 -12.29
CA LEU A 148 1.98 -5.80 -10.96
C LEU A 148 1.06 -7.02 -10.89
N VAL A 149 1.58 -8.15 -10.43
CA VAL A 149 0.85 -9.39 -10.21
C VAL A 149 1.17 -9.92 -8.83
N ILE A 150 0.21 -10.59 -8.20
CA ILE A 150 0.47 -11.33 -6.96
C ILE A 150 1.10 -12.67 -7.36
N VAL A 151 2.29 -12.94 -6.83
CA VAL A 151 2.95 -14.23 -6.98
C VAL A 151 2.94 -14.97 -5.66
N HIS A 152 2.84 -16.28 -5.73
CA HIS A 152 2.96 -17.17 -4.58
C HIS A 152 4.29 -17.87 -4.69
N ARG A 153 5.12 -17.76 -3.67
CA ARG A 153 6.42 -18.42 -3.59
C ARG A 153 6.35 -19.52 -2.55
N ASP A 154 6.64 -20.74 -2.96
CA ASP A 154 6.80 -21.86 -2.05
C ASP A 154 8.01 -21.60 -1.14
N LEU A 155 7.83 -21.71 0.18
CA LEU A 155 8.87 -21.37 1.16
C LEU A 155 10.01 -22.39 1.22
N GLU A 156 9.75 -23.65 0.85
CA GLU A 156 10.76 -24.71 0.88
C GLU A 156 11.66 -24.67 -0.34
N THR A 157 11.05 -24.48 -1.52
CA THR A 157 11.75 -24.54 -2.81
C THR A 157 12.13 -23.17 -3.35
N GLY A 158 11.50 -22.10 -2.86
CA GLY A 158 11.65 -20.75 -3.38
C GLY A 158 11.06 -20.55 -4.78
N GLN A 159 10.37 -21.55 -5.35
CA GLN A 159 9.80 -21.47 -6.68
C GLN A 159 8.49 -20.67 -6.67
N ILE A 160 8.25 -19.92 -7.75
CA ILE A 160 6.96 -19.27 -7.97
C ILE A 160 5.95 -20.35 -8.37
N ASP A 161 4.93 -20.53 -7.56
CA ASP A 161 3.83 -21.45 -7.85
C ASP A 161 2.86 -20.78 -8.83
N THR A 162 3.02 -21.13 -10.11
CA THR A 162 2.17 -20.61 -11.19
C THR A 162 0.76 -21.18 -11.20
N ARG A 163 0.46 -22.20 -10.38
CA ARG A 163 -0.90 -22.74 -10.26
C ARG A 163 -1.86 -21.71 -9.71
N PHE A 164 -1.35 -20.74 -8.92
CA PHE A 164 -2.17 -19.68 -8.37
C PHE A 164 -2.64 -18.63 -9.38
N LYS A 165 -2.12 -18.65 -10.61
CA LYS A 165 -2.53 -17.71 -11.67
C LYS A 165 -3.97 -17.92 -12.13
N ASP A 166 -4.52 -19.11 -11.92
CA ASP A 166 -5.93 -19.44 -12.17
C ASP A 166 -6.78 -19.40 -10.86
N HIS A 167 -6.19 -18.95 -9.74
CA HIS A 167 -6.77 -18.99 -8.39
C HIS A 167 -7.01 -17.60 -7.77
N ASP A 168 -7.10 -16.54 -8.57
CA ASP A 168 -7.52 -15.22 -8.09
C ASP A 168 -8.85 -15.31 -7.32
N GLU A 169 -9.77 -16.17 -7.78
CA GLU A 169 -11.01 -16.48 -7.07
C GLU A 169 -10.78 -17.19 -5.72
N ALA A 170 -9.81 -18.11 -5.62
CA ALA A 170 -9.54 -18.82 -4.37
C ALA A 170 -8.83 -17.92 -3.35
N MET A 171 -7.97 -17.01 -3.80
CA MET A 171 -7.35 -16.01 -2.94
C MET A 171 -8.38 -14.97 -2.47
N ALA A 172 -9.20 -14.45 -3.39
CA ALA A 172 -10.33 -13.60 -3.02
C ALA A 172 -11.24 -14.33 -2.02
N TYR A 173 -11.58 -15.59 -2.28
CA TYR A 173 -12.36 -16.42 -1.37
C TYR A 173 -11.74 -16.54 0.01
N ALA A 174 -10.42 -16.75 0.06
CA ALA A 174 -9.72 -16.96 1.30
C ALA A 174 -9.55 -15.64 2.09
N VAL A 175 -9.30 -14.50 1.42
CA VAL A 175 -9.29 -13.16 2.04
C VAL A 175 -10.66 -12.82 2.61
N VAL A 176 -11.71 -13.03 1.82
CA VAL A 176 -13.10 -12.84 2.23
C VAL A 176 -13.41 -13.70 3.47
N ASN A 177 -13.05 -14.98 3.45
CA ASN A 177 -13.24 -15.87 4.60
C ASN A 177 -12.45 -15.42 5.84
N ASP A 178 -11.21 -14.96 5.67
CA ASP A 178 -10.38 -14.51 6.80
C ASP A 178 -11.00 -13.31 7.52
N ILE A 179 -11.54 -12.34 6.78
CA ILE A 179 -12.30 -11.21 7.33
C ILE A 179 -13.48 -11.73 8.17
N GLY A 180 -14.27 -12.64 7.61
CA GLY A 180 -15.40 -13.23 8.32
C GLY A 180 -14.98 -14.00 9.57
N TYR A 181 -13.91 -14.80 9.51
CA TYR A 181 -13.40 -15.53 10.66
C TYR A 181 -12.85 -14.61 11.75
N LYS A 182 -12.11 -13.56 11.37
CA LYS A 182 -11.61 -12.55 12.31
C LYS A 182 -12.77 -11.90 13.05
N LEU A 183 -13.82 -11.51 12.33
CA LEU A 183 -14.99 -10.88 12.95
C LEU A 183 -15.79 -11.85 13.83
N LEU A 184 -15.96 -13.11 13.42
CA LEU A 184 -16.68 -14.13 14.21
C LEU A 184 -15.94 -14.56 15.49
N ARG A 185 -14.61 -14.52 15.48
CA ARG A 185 -13.78 -14.96 16.62
C ARG A 185 -13.38 -13.83 17.56
N ASP A 186 -13.67 -12.60 17.18
CA ASP A 186 -13.32 -11.44 17.98
C ASP A 186 -14.40 -11.15 19.03
N GLU A 187 -14.02 -11.33 20.30
CA GLU A 187 -14.89 -11.09 21.46
C GLU A 187 -14.91 -9.60 21.88
N SER A 188 -14.33 -8.71 21.08
CA SER A 188 -14.41 -7.27 21.33
C SER A 188 -15.84 -6.75 21.15
N PHE A 189 -16.24 -5.80 21.99
CA PHE A 189 -17.56 -5.16 21.87
C PHE A 189 -17.78 -4.52 20.49
N ALA A 190 -16.72 -3.99 19.88
CA ALA A 190 -16.79 -3.41 18.55
C ALA A 190 -17.06 -4.46 17.46
N ALA A 191 -16.41 -5.63 17.54
CA ALA A 191 -16.69 -6.75 16.64
C ALA A 191 -18.11 -7.27 16.77
N GLU A 192 -18.61 -7.42 18.01
CA GLU A 192 -20.00 -7.85 18.25
C GLU A 192 -21.01 -6.88 17.63
N MET A 193 -20.83 -5.56 17.82
CA MET A 193 -21.72 -4.57 17.22
C MET A 193 -21.67 -4.57 15.69
N LEU A 194 -20.46 -4.67 15.11
CA LEU A 194 -20.28 -4.74 13.67
C LEU A 194 -20.91 -6.01 13.08
N LEU A 195 -20.71 -7.16 13.73
CA LEU A 195 -21.30 -8.43 13.35
C LEU A 195 -22.83 -8.37 13.38
N GLU A 196 -23.41 -7.79 14.42
CA GLU A 196 -24.87 -7.67 14.55
C GLU A 196 -25.47 -6.73 13.49
N ALA A 197 -24.78 -5.62 13.19
CA ALA A 197 -25.17 -4.72 12.10
C ALA A 197 -25.17 -5.46 10.75
N LEU A 198 -24.10 -6.21 10.45
CA LEU A 198 -23.96 -7.00 9.23
C LEU A 198 -25.05 -8.08 9.11
N LYS A 199 -25.35 -8.81 10.19
CA LYS A 199 -26.44 -9.79 10.22
C LYS A 199 -27.81 -9.14 10.00
N THR A 200 -28.05 -7.97 10.59
CA THR A 200 -29.30 -7.22 10.40
C THR A 200 -29.49 -6.80 8.94
N ILE A 201 -28.42 -6.34 8.28
CA ILE A 201 -28.44 -5.98 6.85
C ILE A 201 -28.74 -7.23 6.01
N TYR A 202 -27.99 -8.31 6.25
CA TYR A 202 -28.11 -9.53 5.47
C TYR A 202 -29.49 -10.17 5.53
N SER A 203 -30.03 -10.29 6.76
CA SER A 203 -31.35 -10.89 7.01
C SER A 203 -32.48 -10.10 6.36
N LYS A 204 -32.38 -8.77 6.32
CA LYS A 204 -33.37 -7.89 5.69
C LYS A 204 -33.46 -8.10 4.18
N ASP A 205 -32.36 -8.45 3.53
CA ASP A 205 -32.28 -8.56 2.07
C ASP A 205 -32.40 -10.01 1.56
N ASN A 206 -32.12 -11.02 2.37
CA ASN A 206 -32.01 -12.41 1.90
C ASN A 206 -33.01 -13.41 2.49
N ASP A 207 -33.88 -13.01 3.43
CA ASP A 207 -34.84 -13.90 4.13
C ASP A 207 -34.17 -15.15 4.75
N LYS A 208 -32.84 -15.08 4.95
CA LYS A 208 -31.96 -16.17 5.41
C LYS A 208 -30.96 -15.62 6.42
N ASP A 209 -30.59 -16.50 7.34
CA ASP A 209 -29.48 -16.25 8.25
C ASP A 209 -28.15 -16.33 7.51
N MET A 210 -27.17 -15.60 8.00
CA MET A 210 -25.81 -15.63 7.48
C MET A 210 -25.11 -16.91 7.98
N GLU A 211 -24.82 -17.84 7.07
CA GLU A 211 -24.40 -19.20 7.44
C GLU A 211 -22.88 -19.38 7.48
N THR A 212 -22.11 -18.58 6.75
CA THR A 212 -20.67 -18.81 6.58
C THR A 212 -19.82 -17.57 6.88
N ALA A 213 -18.56 -17.81 7.28
CA ALA A 213 -17.56 -16.74 7.37
C ALA A 213 -17.36 -16.03 6.03
N TYR A 214 -17.50 -16.74 4.92
CA TYR A 214 -17.42 -16.17 3.59
C TYR A 214 -18.53 -15.15 3.34
N ASP A 215 -19.79 -15.49 3.65
CA ASP A 215 -20.93 -14.57 3.46
C ASP A 215 -20.75 -13.29 4.29
N LEU A 216 -20.24 -13.44 5.52
CA LEU A 216 -19.95 -12.31 6.40
C LEU A 216 -18.84 -11.42 5.84
N GLY A 217 -17.73 -12.01 5.40
CA GLY A 217 -16.63 -11.27 4.80
C GLY A 217 -17.02 -10.59 3.48
N ALA A 218 -17.84 -11.24 2.66
CA ALA A 218 -18.28 -10.72 1.37
C ALA A 218 -19.22 -9.54 1.58
N LEU A 219 -20.14 -9.67 2.54
CA LEU A 219 -21.00 -8.56 2.94
C LEU A 219 -20.16 -7.42 3.50
N TYR A 220 -19.25 -7.70 4.43
CA TYR A 220 -18.36 -6.69 5.00
C TYR A 220 -17.61 -5.89 3.92
N LEU A 221 -17.02 -6.57 2.93
CA LEU A 221 -16.31 -5.89 1.83
C LEU A 221 -17.26 -5.06 0.98
N SER A 222 -18.43 -5.60 0.65
CA SER A 222 -19.47 -4.85 -0.07
C SER A 222 -19.91 -3.61 0.71
N MET A 223 -20.04 -3.71 2.04
CA MET A 223 -20.39 -2.57 2.91
C MET A 223 -19.29 -1.53 2.97
N ALA A 224 -18.02 -1.96 3.01
CA ALA A 224 -16.87 -1.08 2.99
C ALA A 224 -16.82 -0.27 1.69
N GLU A 225 -16.93 -0.93 0.54
CA GLU A 225 -16.98 -0.28 -0.77
C GLU A 225 -18.19 0.66 -0.91
N TYR A 226 -19.37 0.21 -0.47
CA TYR A 226 -20.58 1.04 -0.50
C TYR A 226 -20.46 2.29 0.38
N SER A 227 -19.86 2.16 1.56
CA SER A 227 -19.70 3.27 2.50
C SER A 227 -18.67 4.29 2.00
N GLU A 228 -17.60 3.82 1.36
CA GLU A 228 -16.59 4.68 0.72
C GLU A 228 -17.18 5.50 -0.43
N THR A 229 -18.06 4.88 -1.23
CA THR A 229 -18.69 5.54 -2.38
C THR A 229 -19.90 6.41 -2.02
N ASN A 230 -20.51 6.22 -0.85
CA ASN A 230 -21.69 6.96 -0.39
C ASN A 230 -21.55 7.46 1.06
N PRO A 231 -20.51 8.25 1.39
CA PRO A 231 -20.16 8.59 2.78
C PRO A 231 -21.18 9.50 3.49
N GLU A 232 -22.05 10.18 2.74
CA GLU A 232 -23.05 11.08 3.29
C GLU A 232 -24.26 10.36 3.90
N LEU A 233 -24.49 9.10 3.52
CA LEU A 233 -25.61 8.31 4.02
C LEU A 233 -25.39 7.94 5.50
N GLU A 234 -26.43 8.08 6.32
CA GLU A 234 -26.37 7.80 7.76
C GLU A 234 -25.89 6.38 8.06
N PHE A 235 -26.30 5.44 7.22
CA PHE A 235 -25.93 4.05 7.35
C PHE A 235 -24.45 3.80 7.00
N SER A 236 -23.90 4.46 5.97
CA SER A 236 -22.47 4.41 5.66
C SER A 236 -21.63 4.94 6.82
N LYS A 237 -22.05 6.06 7.43
CA LYS A 237 -21.40 6.61 8.63
C LYS A 237 -21.43 5.64 9.80
N MET A 238 -22.56 4.96 10.01
CA MET A 238 -22.70 3.93 11.05
C MET A 238 -21.73 2.77 10.79
N PHE A 239 -21.70 2.22 9.58
CA PHE A 239 -20.78 1.15 9.22
C PHE A 239 -19.32 1.59 9.41
N SER A 240 -18.91 2.74 8.88
CA SER A 240 -17.55 3.25 9.05
C SER A 240 -17.18 3.45 10.52
N SER A 241 -18.10 3.95 11.36
CA SER A 241 -17.87 4.09 12.81
C SER A 241 -17.62 2.74 13.50
N LEU A 242 -18.44 1.73 13.18
CA LEU A 242 -18.30 0.37 13.72
C LEU A 242 -17.02 -0.31 13.22
N HIS A 243 -16.74 -0.20 11.92
CA HIS A 243 -15.52 -0.67 11.29
C HIS A 243 -14.28 -0.06 11.95
N ASN A 244 -14.26 1.27 12.11
CA ASN A 244 -13.12 1.95 12.72
C ASN A 244 -12.92 1.55 14.18
N SER A 245 -14.02 1.45 14.95
CA SER A 245 -13.97 0.97 16.33
C SER A 245 -13.43 -0.46 16.43
N TRP A 246 -13.75 -1.31 15.44
CA TRP A 246 -13.27 -2.68 15.38
C TRP A 246 -11.77 -2.72 15.10
N LEU A 247 -11.29 -1.99 14.10
CA LEU A 247 -9.87 -1.86 13.81
C LEU A 247 -9.10 -1.30 15.03
N GLU A 248 -9.58 -0.21 15.64
CA GLU A 248 -8.95 0.39 16.83
C GLU A 248 -8.82 -0.62 17.98
N SER A 249 -9.80 -1.51 18.16
CA SER A 249 -9.75 -2.56 19.18
C SER A 249 -8.63 -3.58 18.97
N LYS A 250 -8.12 -3.71 17.74
CA LYS A 250 -6.98 -4.55 17.37
C LYS A 250 -5.63 -3.85 17.57
N GLY A 251 -5.63 -2.57 17.92
CA GLY A 251 -4.44 -1.73 17.80
C GLY A 251 -4.06 -1.45 16.36
N GLU A 252 -4.94 -1.78 15.41
CA GLU A 252 -4.88 -1.41 14.01
C GLU A 252 -5.62 -0.08 13.91
N SER A 253 -4.96 1.07 14.09
CA SER A 253 -5.69 2.35 14.01
C SER A 253 -6.37 2.48 12.66
N ALA A 254 -7.67 2.82 12.66
CA ALA A 254 -8.44 3.08 11.45
C ALA A 254 -8.06 4.44 10.84
N GLU A 255 -6.98 4.48 10.08
CA GLU A 255 -6.64 5.60 9.18
C GLU A 255 -6.47 5.13 7.72
#